data_AF-A0A223ATK2-F1
#
_entry.id   AF-A0A223ATK2-F1
#
_cell.length_a   1.000
_cell.length_b   1.000
_cell.length_c   1.000
_cell.angle_alpha   90.00
_cell.angle_beta   90.00
_cell.angle_gamma   90.00
#
_symmetry.space_group_name_H-M   'P 1'
#
loop_
_entity.id
_entity.type
_entity.pdbx_description
1 polymer ?
#
loop_
_entity_poly.entity_id
_entity_poly.type
_entity_poly.pdbx_seq_one_letter_code
_entity_poly.pdbx_strand_id
1 'polypeptide(L)'
;MYKTISSKFKIFIIVIILIISLIAIKKMIVDPLPVRDIKMNTVYICGSGTEYPDDDQSRYYIEFKDDKTYILMHDDTRRKEENYDEDGDGSRPIIDIYFGKYEEKMAIVYLDQ
;
A
#
# COMPACT_ATOMS: atom_id res chain seq x y z
N MET A 1 38.38 -13.26 -30.07
CA MET A 1 37.89 -12.28 -31.07
C MET A 1 36.76 -11.49 -30.42
N TYR A 2 37.01 -10.28 -29.92
CA TYR A 2 35.97 -9.48 -29.26
C TYR A 2 35.07 -8.86 -30.32
N LYS A 3 33.82 -9.32 -30.41
CA LYS A 3 32.88 -8.88 -31.44
C LYS A 3 32.41 -7.47 -31.07
N THR A 4 32.83 -6.47 -31.83
CA THR A 4 32.48 -5.07 -31.59
C THR A 4 30.97 -4.90 -31.81
N ILE A 5 30.22 -4.75 -30.72
CA ILE A 5 28.78 -4.54 -30.76
C ILE A 5 28.50 -3.22 -31.48
N SER A 6 27.64 -3.27 -32.50
CA SER A 6 27.28 -2.09 -33.31
C SER A 6 26.68 -0.99 -32.42
N SER A 7 27.00 0.28 -32.70
CA SER A 7 26.54 1.42 -31.91
C SER A 7 25.01 1.46 -31.77
N LYS A 8 24.28 1.08 -32.84
CA LYS A 8 22.81 0.97 -32.82
C LYS A 8 22.30 -0.08 -31.85
N PHE A 9 23.02 -1.20 -31.72
CA PHE A 9 22.69 -2.27 -30.78
C PHE A 9 22.94 -1.84 -29.32
N LYS A 10 23.99 -1.04 -29.07
CA LYS A 10 24.23 -0.44 -27.75
C LYS A 10 23.11 0.52 -27.35
N ILE A 11 22.67 1.38 -28.27
CA ILE A 11 21.54 2.30 -28.06
C ILE A 11 20.26 1.51 -27.76
N PHE A 12 19.99 0.44 -28.49
CA PHE A 12 18.83 -0.42 -28.26
C PHE A 12 18.82 -1.03 -26.85
N ILE A 13 19.97 -1.55 -26.37
CA ILE A 13 20.10 -2.07 -25.01
C ILE A 13 19.85 -0.98 -23.97
N ILE A 14 20.39 0.24 -24.18
CA ILE A 14 20.17 1.37 -23.27
C ILE A 14 18.69 1.71 -23.16
N VAL A 15 17.96 1.73 -24.28
CA VAL A 15 16.51 2.01 -24.30
C VAL A 15 15.73 0.93 -23.53
N ILE A 16 16.07 -0.35 -23.70
CA ILE A 16 15.45 -1.45 -22.95
C ILE A 16 15.67 -1.28 -21.44
N ILE A 17 16.91 -0.99 -21.02
CA ILE A 17 17.24 -0.78 -19.60
C ILE A 17 16.43 0.41 -19.05
N LEU A 18 16.30 1.49 -19.81
CA LEU A 18 15.50 2.66 -19.45
C LEU A 18 14.02 2.29 -19.24
N ILE A 19 13.41 1.55 -20.17
CA ILE A 19 12.02 1.11 -20.05
C ILE A 19 11.83 0.21 -18.82
N ILE A 20 12.70 -0.79 -18.61
CA ILE A 20 12.63 -1.67 -17.44
C ILE A 20 12.78 -0.88 -16.14
N SER A 21 13.69 0.09 -16.10
CA SER A 21 13.90 0.94 -14.92
C SER A 21 12.66 1.80 -14.60
N LEU A 22 12.00 2.37 -15.61
CA LEU A 22 10.77 3.13 -15.45
C LEU A 22 9.63 2.26 -14.89
N ILE A 23 9.48 1.04 -15.41
CA ILE A 23 8.48 0.08 -14.94
C ILE A 23 8.76 -0.31 -13.47
N ALA A 24 10.02 -0.59 -13.12
CA ALA A 24 10.41 -0.95 -11.76
C ALA A 24 10.17 0.20 -10.77
N ILE A 25 10.50 1.44 -11.14
CA ILE A 25 10.25 2.64 -10.33
C ILE A 25 8.74 2.82 -10.11
N LYS A 26 7.93 2.73 -11.19
CA LYS A 26 6.48 2.82 -11.07
C LYS A 26 5.94 1.76 -10.12
N LYS A 27 6.41 0.51 -10.24
CA LYS A 27 5.98 -0.59 -9.38
C LYS A 27 6.37 -0.38 -7.92
N MET A 28 7.57 0.12 -7.64
CA MET A 28 8.00 0.42 -6.25
C MET A 28 7.22 1.56 -5.60
N ILE A 29 6.70 2.50 -6.39
CA ILE A 29 5.92 3.64 -5.88
C ILE A 29 4.43 3.25 -5.72
N VAL A 30 3.92 2.42 -6.62
CA VAL A 30 2.49 2.08 -6.71
C VAL A 30 2.15 0.84 -5.88
N ASP A 31 3.02 -0.18 -5.86
CA ASP A 31 2.76 -1.38 -5.08
C ASP A 31 3.22 -1.17 -3.62
N PRO A 32 2.32 -1.34 -2.64
CA PRO A 32 2.68 -1.17 -1.25
C PRO A 32 3.58 -2.33 -0.85
N LEU A 33 4.82 -2.02 -0.47
CA LEU A 33 5.68 -3.03 0.14
C LEU A 33 5.09 -3.44 1.49
N PRO A 34 5.17 -4.73 1.87
CA PRO A 34 4.76 -5.17 3.21
C PRO A 34 5.47 -4.34 4.28
N VAL A 35 4.71 -3.88 5.27
CA VAL A 35 5.26 -3.18 6.43
C VAL A 35 6.10 -4.18 7.23
N ARG A 36 7.43 -3.98 7.22
CA ARG A 36 8.37 -4.84 7.95
C ARG A 36 8.51 -4.43 9.41
N ASP A 37 8.47 -3.12 9.65
CA ASP A 37 8.62 -2.52 10.97
C ASP A 37 7.52 -1.46 11.17
N ILE A 38 6.88 -1.48 12.34
CA ILE A 38 5.94 -0.44 12.76
C ILE A 38 6.74 0.71 13.37
N LYS A 39 6.59 1.89 12.78
CA LYS A 39 7.11 3.17 13.26
C LYS A 39 5.99 3.85 14.03
N MET A 40 6.27 4.21 15.28
CA MET A 40 5.32 4.95 16.10
C MET A 40 5.07 6.35 15.51
N ASN A 41 3.88 6.89 15.80
CA ASN A 41 3.38 8.19 15.35
C ASN A 41 3.44 8.37 13.82
N THR A 42 3.34 7.26 13.08
CA THR A 42 3.25 7.23 11.62
C THR A 42 1.88 6.73 11.22
N VAL A 43 1.22 7.44 10.30
CA VAL A 43 -0.06 7.01 9.72
C VAL A 43 0.21 6.05 8.57
N TYR A 44 -0.29 4.83 8.71
CA TYR A 44 -0.28 3.80 7.69
C TYR A 44 -1.61 3.78 6.96
N ILE A 45 -1.59 3.56 5.65
CA ILE A 45 -2.78 3.47 4.79
C ILE A 45 -2.91 2.02 4.30
N CYS A 46 -4.10 1.46 4.37
CA CYS A 46 -4.43 0.17 3.76
C CYS A 46 -5.83 0.18 3.13
N GLY A 47 -6.03 -0.69 2.14
CA GLY A 47 -7.32 -0.93 1.51
C GLY A 47 -8.02 -2.14 2.13
N SER A 48 -9.18 -2.50 1.58
CA SER A 48 -9.85 -3.75 1.91
C SER A 48 -9.17 -4.94 1.20
N GLY A 49 -8.04 -5.43 1.73
CA GLY A 49 -7.34 -6.58 1.15
C GLY A 49 -5.83 -6.50 1.25
N THR A 50 -5.15 -7.19 0.32
CA THR A 50 -3.68 -7.26 0.24
C THR A 50 -3.07 -6.17 -0.64
N GLU A 51 -3.88 -5.37 -1.32
CA GLU A 51 -3.45 -4.36 -2.29
C GLU A 51 -3.67 -2.94 -1.75
N TYR A 52 -2.96 -1.98 -2.36
CA TYR A 52 -3.19 -0.58 -2.05
C TYR A 52 -4.55 -0.16 -2.60
N PRO A 53 -5.35 0.63 -1.87
CA PRO A 53 -6.67 1.00 -2.33
C PRO A 53 -6.58 1.94 -3.52
N ASP A 54 -7.36 1.63 -4.57
CA ASP A 54 -7.57 2.49 -5.73
C ASP A 54 -8.27 3.81 -5.34
N ASP A 55 -8.34 4.75 -6.28
CA ASP A 55 -8.85 6.10 -6.02
C ASP A 55 -10.30 6.13 -5.52
N ASP A 56 -11.13 5.21 -6.00
CA ASP A 56 -12.56 5.07 -5.71
C ASP A 56 -12.89 4.00 -4.65
N GLN A 57 -11.86 3.47 -3.98
CA GLN A 57 -12.02 2.49 -2.91
C GLN A 57 -11.96 3.14 -1.52
N SER A 58 -12.61 2.50 -0.55
CA SER A 58 -12.51 2.89 0.84
C SER A 58 -11.10 2.65 1.38
N ARG A 59 -10.70 3.46 2.37
CA ARG A 59 -9.36 3.40 2.96
C ARG A 59 -9.44 3.24 4.46
N TYR A 60 -8.49 2.48 4.99
CA TYR A 60 -8.20 2.45 6.41
C TYR A 60 -6.90 3.21 6.67
N TYR A 61 -6.91 4.05 7.70
CA TYR A 61 -5.73 4.72 8.21
C TYR A 61 -5.49 4.25 9.64
N ILE A 62 -4.29 3.84 9.97
CA ILE A 62 -3.94 3.46 11.33
C ILE A 62 -2.67 4.18 11.80
N GLU A 63 -2.75 4.75 12.99
CA GLU A 63 -1.62 5.38 13.68
C GLU A 63 -1.39 4.66 15.02
N PHE A 64 -0.20 4.12 15.22
CA PHE A 64 0.24 3.56 16.50
C PHE A 64 0.99 4.62 17.29
N LYS A 65 0.68 4.77 18.57
CA LYS A 65 1.29 5.77 19.46
C LYS A 65 2.22 5.12 20.47
N ASP A 66 3.14 5.93 21.00
CA ASP A 66 4.12 5.51 22.00
C ASP A 66 3.50 5.02 23.32
N ASP A 67 2.30 5.48 23.64
CA ASP A 67 1.56 5.12 24.86
C ASP A 67 0.74 3.83 24.74
N LYS A 68 1.07 2.98 23.74
CA LYS A 68 0.35 1.74 23.40
C LYS A 68 -1.11 1.94 23.02
N THR A 69 -1.46 3.14 22.54
CA THR A 69 -2.76 3.39 21.92
C THR A 69 -2.65 3.41 20.40
N TYR A 70 -3.78 3.24 19.72
CA TYR A 70 -3.86 3.45 18.28
C TYR A 70 -5.14 4.20 17.91
N ILE A 71 -5.08 4.88 16.76
CA ILE A 71 -6.25 5.45 16.09
C ILE A 71 -6.41 4.70 14.79
N LEU A 72 -7.60 4.12 14.55
CA LEU A 72 -7.99 3.54 13.27
C LEU A 72 -9.11 4.39 12.69
N MET A 73 -8.93 4.87 11.47
CA MET A 73 -9.97 5.57 10.72
C MET A 73 -10.37 4.73 9.52
N HIS A 74 -11.67 4.50 9.36
CA HIS A 74 -12.26 3.99 8.13
C HIS A 74 -12.85 5.17 7.35
N ASP A 75 -12.30 5.47 6.20
CA ASP A 75 -12.76 6.50 5.26
C ASP A 75 -13.46 5.81 4.09
N ASP A 76 -14.79 5.77 4.17
CA ASP A 76 -15.65 5.26 3.12
C ASP A 76 -16.26 6.40 2.29
N THR A 77 -15.63 7.57 2.23
CA THR A 77 -16.18 8.72 1.47
C THR A 77 -15.76 8.74 0.01
N ARG A 78 -14.81 7.88 -0.35
CA ARG A 78 -14.14 7.86 -1.67
C ARG A 78 -14.86 7.00 -2.70
N ARG A 79 -15.82 6.17 -2.28
CA ARG A 79 -16.62 5.38 -3.22
C ARG A 79 -17.45 6.28 -4.10
N LYS A 80 -17.75 5.80 -5.31
CA LYS A 80 -18.68 6.49 -6.21
C LYS A 80 -20.06 6.58 -5.57
N GLU A 81 -20.75 7.69 -5.82
CA GLU A 81 -22.09 7.93 -5.27
C GLU A 81 -23.07 6.80 -5.59
N GLU A 82 -22.93 6.22 -6.79
CA GLU A 82 -23.72 5.07 -7.27
C GLU A 82 -23.53 3.78 -6.45
N ASN A 83 -22.38 3.63 -5.77
CA ASN A 83 -22.08 2.44 -4.97
C ASN A 83 -22.70 2.50 -3.55
N TYR A 84 -23.22 3.66 -3.14
CA TYR A 84 -23.94 3.76 -1.87
C TYR A 84 -25.41 3.46 -2.12
N ASP A 85 -26.04 2.73 -1.20
CA ASP A 85 -27.47 2.38 -1.24
C ASP A 85 -27.84 1.40 -2.38
N GLU A 86 -26.86 0.74 -3.03
CA GLU A 86 -27.12 -0.30 -4.05
C GLU A 86 -27.99 -1.45 -3.51
N ASP A 87 -27.87 -1.75 -2.22
CA ASP A 87 -28.63 -2.78 -1.52
C ASP A 87 -29.87 -2.24 -0.77
N GLY A 88 -30.18 -0.94 -0.91
CA GLY A 88 -31.30 -0.29 -0.21
C GLY A 88 -31.10 -0.17 1.31
N ASP A 89 -29.85 -0.25 1.78
CA ASP A 89 -29.46 -0.21 3.18
C ASP A 89 -29.35 1.22 3.74
N GLY A 90 -29.53 2.24 2.90
CA GLY A 90 -29.32 3.65 3.23
C GLY A 90 -27.84 4.00 3.44
N SER A 91 -26.92 3.24 2.84
CA SER A 91 -25.49 3.50 2.89
C SER A 91 -25.19 4.91 2.39
N ARG A 92 -24.17 5.52 2.98
CA ARG A 92 -23.76 6.90 2.71
C ARG A 92 -22.27 7.05 3.00
N PRO A 93 -21.61 8.06 2.41
CA PRO A 93 -20.23 8.41 2.75
C PRO A 93 -20.07 8.58 4.27
N ILE A 94 -19.22 7.77 4.88
CA ILE A 94 -18.96 7.79 6.33
C ILE A 94 -17.45 7.80 6.59
N ILE A 95 -17.07 8.55 7.63
CA ILE A 95 -15.76 8.42 8.26
C ILE A 95 -15.99 7.93 9.69
N ASP A 96 -15.51 6.73 9.98
CA ASP A 96 -15.53 6.17 11.34
C ASP A 96 -14.14 6.28 11.95
N ILE A 97 -14.08 6.73 13.21
CA ILE A 97 -12.81 6.86 13.95
C ILE A 97 -12.91 6.01 15.21
N TYR A 98 -11.96 5.09 15.36
CA TYR A 98 -11.83 4.19 16.49
C TYR A 98 -10.56 4.49 17.26
N PHE A 99 -10.68 4.48 18.59
CA PHE A 99 -9.55 4.62 19.51
C PHE A 99 -9.39 3.30 20.26
N GLY A 100 -8.17 2.79 20.33
CA GLY A 100 -7.89 1.51 20.97
C GLY A 100 -6.55 1.48 21.68
N LYS A 101 -6.30 0.34 22.34
CA LYS A 101 -5.01 -0.01 22.95
C LYS A 101 -4.51 -1.31 22.38
N TYR A 102 -3.19 -1.44 22.24
CA TYR A 102 -2.55 -2.67 21.76
C TYR A 102 -1.56 -3.21 22.79
N GLU A 103 -1.27 -4.50 22.69
CA GLU A 103 -0.27 -5.18 23.51
C GLU A 103 0.77 -5.80 22.60
N GLU A 104 2.04 -5.59 22.92
CA GLU A 104 3.14 -6.28 22.27
C GLU A 104 3.17 -7.72 22.75
N LYS A 105 3.07 -8.66 21.81
CA LYS A 105 3.23 -10.10 22.07
C LYS A 105 4.50 -10.59 21.40
N MET A 106 5.39 -11.17 22.19
CA MET A 106 6.59 -11.85 21.68
C MET A 106 6.15 -13.19 21.07
N ALA A 107 6.28 -13.34 19.76
CA ALA A 107 6.11 -14.62 19.08
C ALA A 107 7.50 -15.18 18.75
N ILE A 108 7.80 -16.39 19.22
CA ILE A 108 8.98 -17.14 18.74
C ILE A 108 8.62 -17.70 17.37
N VAL A 109 9.12 -17.06 16.31
CA VAL A 109 8.99 -17.56 14.95
C VAL A 109 10.15 -18.52 14.70
N TYR A 110 9.86 -19.82 14.63
CA TYR A 110 10.82 -20.79 14.13
C TYR A 110 10.91 -20.61 12.62
N LEU A 111 12.07 -20.19 12.13
CA LEU A 111 12.37 -20.21 10.71
C LEU A 111 12.77 -21.64 10.36
N ASP A 112 11.94 -22.36 9.62
CA ASP A 112 12.32 -23.64 9.01
C ASP A 112 13.55 -23.40 8.11
N GLN A 113 14.58 -24.23 8.33
CA GLN A 113 15.88 -24.19 7.63
C GLN A 113 15.82 -24.84 6.25
#